data_AF-A0A947N933-F1
#
_entry.id   AF-A0A947N933-F1
#
_cell.length_a   1.000
_cell.length_b   1.000
_cell.length_c   1.000
_cell.angle_alpha   90.00
_cell.angle_beta   90.00
_cell.angle_gamma   90.00
#
_symmetry.space_group_name_H-M   'P 1'
#
loop_
_entity.id
_entity.type
_entity.pdbx_description
1 polymer ?
#
loop_
_entity_poly.entity_id
_entity_poly.type
_entity_poly.pdbx_seq_one_letter_code
_entity_poly.pdbx_strand_id
1 'polypeptide(L)' 'MYRVYILKQRKGGSEVLSETRTQTPSFAAAAAAFWSLHGADYDESHLLLMSKNNKQLNAFRFKSKPGEQDYIEHGEALKQ' A
#
# COMPACT_ATOMS: atom_id res chain seq x y z
N MET A 1 7.06 -9.55 -10.57
CA MET A 1 6.13 -9.97 -9.51
C MET A 1 5.74 -8.77 -8.68
N TYR A 2 4.45 -8.45 -8.66
CA TYR A 2 3.87 -7.43 -7.80
C TYR A 2 3.59 -8.00 -6.40
N ARG A 3 3.68 -7.14 -5.39
CA ARG A 3 3.27 -7.42 -4.01
C ARG A 3 2.52 -6.22 -3.47
N VAL A 4 1.40 -6.48 -2.80
CA VAL A 4 0.63 -5.47 -2.06
C VAL A 4 0.49 -5.96 -0.63
N TYR A 5 0.78 -5.10 0.33
CA TYR A 5 0.67 -5.40 1.75
C TYR A 5 0.61 -4.12 2.58
N ILE A 6 0.08 -4.23 3.80
CA ILE A 6 0.10 -3.16 4.79
C ILE A 6 1.28 -3.37 5.74
N LEU A 7 1.93 -2.27 6.09
CA LEU A 7 3.00 -2.18 7.06
C LEU A 7 2.50 -1.39 8.26
N LYS A 8 2.80 -1.84 9.47
CA LYS A 8 2.65 -1.05 10.70
C LYS A 8 4.00 -0.47 11.11
N GLN A 9 4.08 0.85 11.22
CA GLN A 9 5.27 1.56 11.68
C GLN A 9 5.32 1.53 13.22
N ARG A 10 6.45 1.11 13.77
CA ARG A 10 6.69 1.03 15.23
C ARG A 10 8.06 1.60 15.58
N LYS A 11 8.26 2.00 16.84
CA LYS A 11 9.60 2.40 17.34
C LYS A 11 10.54 1.20 17.19
N GLY A 12 11.46 1.27 16.23
CA GLY A 12 12.42 0.19 15.92
C GLY A 12 12.18 -0.56 14.59
N GLY A 13 11.20 -0.16 13.77
CA GLY A 13 11.07 -0.68 12.40
C GLY A 13 9.66 -0.67 11.84
N SER A 14 9.44 -1.45 10.80
CA SER A 14 8.13 -1.70 10.21
C SER A 14 7.81 -3.18 10.25
N GLU A 15 6.55 -3.50 10.55
CA GLU A 15 6.03 -4.87 10.59
C GLU A 15 5.05 -5.06 9.44
N VAL A 16 5.25 -6.11 8.63
CA VAL A 16 4.30 -6.44 7.56
C VAL A 16 3.12 -7.19 8.18
N LEU A 17 1.91 -6.70 7.94
CA LEU A 17 0.69 -7.42 8.26
C LEU A 17 0.50 -8.58 7.28
N SER A 18 0.96 -9.76 7.68
CA SER A 18 1.07 -10.95 6.82
C SER A 18 -0.24 -11.37 6.16
N GLU A 19 -1.37 -11.15 6.84
CA GLU A 19 -2.72 -11.43 6.38
C GLU A 19 -3.15 -10.54 5.21
N THR A 20 -2.53 -9.38 5.03
CA THR A 20 -2.82 -8.44 3.94
C THR A 20 -1.94 -8.67 2.72
N ARG A 21 -0.95 -9.58 2.82
CA ARG A 21 0.09 -9.75 1.82
C ARG A 21 -0.42 -10.54 0.62
N THR A 22 -0.34 -9.91 -0.54
CA THR A 22 -0.63 -10.53 -1.84
C THR A 22 0.64 -10.62 -2.69
N GLN A 23 0.64 -11.57 -3.63
CA GLN A 23 1.70 -11.71 -4.62
C GLN A 23 1.12 -12.13 -5.96
N THR A 24 1.37 -11.36 -7.01
CA THR A 24 0.78 -11.63 -8.34
C THR A 24 1.69 -11.14 -9.47
N PRO A 25 1.74 -11.82 -10.64
CA PRO A 25 2.44 -11.29 -11.81
C PRO A 25 1.65 -10.18 -12.52
N SER A 26 0.34 -10.06 -12.27
CA SER A 26 -0.55 -9.11 -12.96
C SER A 26 -0.62 -7.77 -12.24
N PHE A 27 -0.37 -6.69 -12.97
CA PHE A 27 -0.58 -5.34 -12.45
C PHE A 27 -2.06 -5.10 -12.08
N ALA A 28 -2.99 -5.52 -12.94
CA ALA A 28 -4.42 -5.32 -12.70
C ALA A 28 -4.89 -5.98 -11.40
N ALA A 29 -4.41 -7.19 -11.12
CA ALA A 29 -4.70 -7.88 -9.86
C ALA A 29 -4.07 -7.15 -8.66
N ALA A 30 -2.86 -6.60 -8.80
CA ALA A 30 -2.22 -5.83 -7.74
C ALA A 30 -2.93 -4.49 -7.50
N ALA A 31 -3.35 -3.79 -8.54
CA ALA A 31 -4.13 -2.55 -8.42
C ALA A 31 -5.47 -2.79 -7.73
N ALA A 32 -6.19 -3.87 -8.08
CA ALA A 32 -7.43 -4.25 -7.42
C ALA A 32 -7.21 -4.55 -5.93
N ALA A 33 -6.14 -5.29 -5.58
CA ALA A 33 -5.78 -5.54 -4.19
C ALA A 33 -5.41 -4.25 -3.43
N PHE A 34 -4.68 -3.33 -4.07
CA PHE A 34 -4.35 -2.02 -3.48
C PHE A 34 -5.62 -1.23 -3.15
N TRP A 35 -6.54 -1.08 -4.10
CA TRP A 35 -7.78 -0.35 -3.86
C TRP A 35 -8.70 -1.02 -2.85
N SER A 36 -8.71 -2.35 -2.80
CA SER A 36 -9.44 -3.09 -1.78
C SER A 36 -8.92 -2.82 -0.37
N LEU A 37 -7.60 -2.61 -0.19
CA LEU A 37 -6.97 -2.32 1.10
C LEU A 37 -6.94 -0.82 1.43
N HIS A 38 -6.99 0.06 0.42
CA HIS A 38 -6.99 1.52 0.57
C HIS A 38 -8.16 2.00 1.44
N GLY A 39 -9.34 1.36 1.31
CA GLY A 39 -10.53 1.67 2.10
C GLY A 39 -10.59 1.02 3.50
N ALA A 40 -9.55 0.31 3.93
CA ALA A 40 -9.54 -0.32 5.24
C ALA A 40 -9.35 0.69 6.39
N ASP A 41 -9.91 0.40 7.57
CA ASP A 41 -9.83 1.30 8.72
C ASP A 41 -8.57 1.04 9.55
N TYR A 42 -7.47 1.69 9.13
CA TYR A 42 -6.21 1.73 9.87
C TYR A 42 -5.86 3.18 10.27
N ASP A 43 -5.03 3.32 11.31
CA ASP A 43 -4.52 4.61 11.80
C ASP A 43 -3.29 5.11 11.02
N GLU A 44 -2.80 6.32 11.33
CA GLU A 44 -1.64 6.93 10.66
C GLU A 44 -0.30 6.19 10.83
N SER A 45 -0.24 5.19 11.71
CA SER A 45 0.93 4.32 11.84
C SER A 45 1.01 3.25 10.75
N HIS A 46 -0.04 3.10 9.94
CA HIS A 46 -0.08 2.10 8.88
C HIS A 46 0.24 2.71 7.51
N LEU A 47 0.92 1.91 6.69
CA LEU A 47 1.30 2.26 5.33
C LEU A 47 0.92 1.10 4.39
N LEU A 48 0.06 1.37 3.43
CA LEU A 48 -0.23 0.47 2.33
C LEU A 48 0.84 0.61 1.25
N LEU A 49 1.48 -0.50 0.87
CA LEU A 49 2.58 -0.49 -0.08
C LEU A 49 2.29 -1.42 -1.27
N MET A 50 2.56 -0.92 -2.47
CA MET A 50 2.63 -1.70 -3.70
C MET A 50 4.06 -1.68 -4.24
N SER A 51 4.61 -2.87 -4.50
CA SER A 51 5.96 -3.03 -5.04
C SER A 51 5.99 -4.01 -6.21
N LYS A 52 7.02 -3.91 -7.05
CA LYS A 52 7.32 -4.82 -8.14
C LYS A 52 8.78 -5.21 -8.09
N ASN A 53 9.07 -6.51 -7.98
CA ASN A 53 10.44 -7.03 -7.91
C ASN A 53 11.30 -6.32 -6.84
N ASN A 54 10.72 -6.08 -5.66
CA ASN A 54 11.34 -5.36 -4.53
C ASN A 54 11.54 -3.85 -4.74
N LYS A 55 11.10 -3.28 -5.86
CA LYS A 55 11.04 -1.82 -6.06
C LYS A 55 9.66 -1.30 -5.65
N GLN A 56 9.62 -0.32 -4.76
CA GLN A 56 8.38 0.39 -4.40
C GLN A 56 7.84 1.14 -5.62
N LEU A 57 6.52 1.03 -5.85
CA LEU A 57 5.80 1.74 -6.90
C LEU A 57 4.86 2.79 -6.32
N ASN A 58 3.99 2.37 -5.41
CA ASN A 58 2.98 3.22 -4.77
C ASN A 58 3.01 2.98 -3.27
N ALA A 59 2.85 4.05 -2.50
CA ALA A 59 2.71 3.99 -1.05
C ALA A 59 1.58 4.93 -0.65
N PHE A 60 0.74 4.47 0.27
CA PHE A 60 -0.36 5.25 0.82
C PHE A 60 -0.32 5.16 2.34
N ARG A 61 -0.22 6.30 3.02
CA ARG A 61 -0.32 6.38 4.47
C ARG A 61 -1.77 6.55 4.87
N PHE A 62 -2.26 5.70 5.76
CA PHE A 62 -3.63 5.81 6.22
C PHE A 62 -3.84 7.12 6.97
N LYS A 63 -5.05 7.69 6.83
CA LYS A 63 -5.44 9.03 7.33
C LYS A 63 -4.59 10.20 6.79
N SER A 64 -3.75 9.98 5.76
CA SER A 64 -3.07 11.07 5.06
C SER A 64 -4.06 11.97 4.32
N LYS A 65 -3.63 13.21 4.05
CA LYS A 65 -4.46 14.25 3.42
C LYS A 65 -3.89 14.74 2.09
N PRO A 66 -4.72 15.32 1.20
CA PRO A 66 -4.24 15.96 -0.01
C PRO A 66 -3.08 16.92 0.27
N GLY A 67 -1.96 16.73 -0.44
CA GLY A 67 -0.72 17.50 -0.27
C GLY A 67 0.34 16.84 0.62
N GLU A 68 0.01 15.74 1.30
CA GLU A 68 1.00 14.95 2.05
C GLU A 68 1.72 13.94 1.13
N GLN A 69 2.96 13.58 1.48
CA GLN A 69 3.86 12.78 0.62
C GLN A 69 3.28 11.42 0.20
N ASP A 70 2.59 10.74 1.12
CA ASP A 70 2.04 9.39 0.92
C ASP A 70 0.51 9.44 0.79
N TYR A 71 -0.06 10.56 0.32
CA TYR A 71 -1.47 10.64 -0.04
C TYR A 71 -1.66 10.20 -1.49
N ILE A 72 -2.65 9.33 -1.70
CA ILE A 72 -3.11 8.90 -3.03
C ILE A 72 -4.63 9.01 -3.02
N GLU A 73 -5.17 9.74 -3.98
CA GLU A 73 -6.61 9.92 -4.12
C GLU A 73 -7.27 8.60 -4.56
N HIS A 74 -8.45 8.29 -4.04
CA HIS A 74 -9.13 7.05 -4.39
C HIS A 74 -9.45 7.00 -5.89
N GLY A 75 -8.98 5.93 -6.56
CA GLY A 75 -9.16 5.77 -8.01
C GLY A 75 -8.13 6.48 -8.88
N GLU A 76 -7.09 7.10 -8.29
CA GLU A 76 -5.98 7.68 -9.04
C GLU A 76 -5.20 6.62 -9.85
N ALA A 77 -4.50 7.03 -10.90
CA ALA A 77 -3.70 6.10 -11.69
C ALA A 77 -2.47 5.61 -10.89
N LEU A 78 -2.44 4.31 -10.56
CA LEU A 78 -1.30 3.69 -9.89
C LEU A 78 -0.11 3.47 -10.84
N LYS A 79 1.11 3.68 -10.34
CA LYS A 79 2.38 3.43 -11.06
C LYS A 79 2.63 1.92 -11.26
N GLN A 80 3.24 1.53 -12.39
CA GLN A 80 3.50 0.14 -12.79
C GLN A 80 4.99 -0.24 -12.93
#